data_AF-A0AAE1NK58-F1
#
_entry.id   AF-A0AAE1NK58-F1
#
_cell.length_a   1.000
_cell.length_b   1.000
_cell.length_c   1.000
_cell.angle_alpha   90.00
_cell.angle_beta   90.00
_cell.angle_gamma   90.00
#
_symmetry.space_group_name_H-M   'P 1'
#
loop_
_entity.id
_entity.type
_entity.pdbx_description
1 polymer ?
#
loop_
_entity_poly.entity_id
_entity_poly.type
_entity_poly.pdbx_seq_one_letter_code
_entity_poly.pdbx_strand_id
1 'polypeptide(L)'
;MECRSEERQTYTSTSRLFIIVTTTAAVMADVPVDSSSIIRDRTGKTGEMLETSDELPPKSSIAQCVRETDGEVSETLKSTTTMEEEEDVVSDKAELGNTVNVIDFFPEINDDLSLVRWAHGVNSHIKLVDSLNDPLVMMLEADVLAGTLEASIDTTPVPIMAHPPDTESDLTLTMWIEAVIAANKEGKKKGVKLDFKDLSIVQESLKTLECYATQINFPLWLNADIFPGPIDSTTTPLAPNEFLSHCVQYFPLATLSLGWTTRYTSADDEKGEYTLAMLKEMANTHEILNIAQPVTFAIRACFVGRSIDALEWLIENVLDSTLTVWSAATDDFDPQAILTLQDVVGTDALYLDLPEDQMEALEEARLRGEEQQRKNDGTGASNILPITTITTAALALASALAALYLYN
;
A
#
# COMPACT_ATOMS: atom_id res chain seq x y z
N MET A 1 -6.94 34.60 44.29
CA MET A 1 -7.32 33.17 44.41
C MET A 1 -7.38 32.66 42.99
N GLU A 2 -6.27 32.08 42.55
CA GLU A 2 -6.08 31.56 41.20
C GLU A 2 -5.44 30.19 41.42
N CYS A 3 -6.17 29.14 41.07
CA CYS A 3 -5.76 27.77 41.31
C CYS A 3 -5.73 27.06 39.96
N ARG A 4 -4.52 26.93 39.40
CA ARG A 4 -4.20 25.97 38.35
C ARG A 4 -3.69 24.71 39.05
N SER A 5 -4.37 23.59 38.84
CA SER A 5 -3.87 22.27 39.21
C SER A 5 -3.24 21.62 37.98
N GLU A 6 -1.93 21.40 38.05
CA GLU A 6 -1.19 20.51 37.16
C GLU A 6 -1.40 19.06 37.63
N GLU A 7 -1.85 18.17 36.76
CA GLU A 7 -1.77 16.71 36.97
C GLU A 7 -0.70 16.13 36.05
N ARG A 8 0.38 15.64 36.68
CA ARG A 8 1.41 14.79 36.06
C ARG A 8 0.86 13.37 35.92
N GLN A 9 0.80 12.85 34.70
CA GLN A 9 0.74 11.41 34.46
C GLN A 9 2.16 10.84 34.42
N THR A 10 2.42 9.84 35.27
CA THR A 10 3.66 9.06 35.30
C THR A 10 3.48 7.81 34.45
N TYR A 11 4.23 7.71 33.35
CA TYR A 11 4.35 6.49 32.55
C TYR A 11 5.45 5.60 33.15
N THR A 12 5.11 4.38 33.54
CA THR A 12 6.07 3.34 33.93
C THR A 12 6.33 2.43 32.73
N SER A 13 7.49 2.58 32.10
CA SER A 13 7.97 1.67 31.05
C SER A 13 8.67 0.47 31.70
N THR A 14 8.18 -0.73 31.43
CA THR A 14 8.84 -2.00 31.79
C THR A 14 9.57 -2.54 30.56
N SER A 15 10.86 -2.23 30.44
CA SER A 15 11.74 -2.85 29.45
C SER A 15 12.06 -4.29 29.85
N ARG A 16 11.71 -5.27 29.00
CA ARG A 16 12.19 -6.65 29.12
C ARG A 16 13.37 -6.86 28.16
N LEU A 17 14.52 -7.16 28.74
CA LEU A 17 15.77 -7.49 28.07
C LEU A 17 15.69 -8.92 27.50
N PHE A 18 15.77 -9.08 26.17
CA PHE A 18 15.93 -10.39 25.54
C PHE A 18 17.38 -10.61 25.10
N ILE A 19 17.90 -11.78 25.47
CA ILE A 19 19.27 -12.24 25.20
C ILE A 19 19.30 -12.85 23.80
N ILE A 20 20.05 -12.25 22.88
CA ILE A 20 20.34 -12.80 21.56
C ILE A 20 21.43 -13.86 21.69
N VAL A 21 21.12 -15.11 21.28
CA VAL A 21 22.11 -16.17 21.10
C VAL A 21 22.37 -16.31 19.60
N THR A 22 23.52 -15.82 19.13
CA THR A 22 23.99 -16.03 17.76
C THR A 22 24.78 -17.35 17.67
N THR A 23 24.33 -18.26 16.82
CA THR A 23 25.15 -19.39 16.35
C THR A 23 25.43 -19.21 14.86
N THR A 24 26.69 -18.89 14.54
CA THR A 24 27.24 -18.90 13.19
C THR A 24 27.58 -20.33 12.76
N ALA A 25 27.03 -20.77 11.64
CA ALA A 25 27.50 -21.96 10.94
C ALA A 25 27.80 -21.58 9.49
N ALA A 26 29.10 -21.58 9.15
CA ALA A 26 29.61 -21.42 7.80
C ALA A 26 29.50 -22.75 7.04
N VAL A 27 29.02 -22.71 5.81
CA VAL A 27 29.18 -23.81 4.85
C VAL A 27 29.66 -23.22 3.53
N MET A 28 30.90 -23.57 3.17
CA MET A 28 31.45 -23.45 1.82
C MET A 28 30.94 -24.62 0.97
N ALA A 29 30.60 -24.37 -0.30
CA ALA A 29 30.72 -25.38 -1.34
C ALA A 29 30.85 -24.74 -2.73
N ASP A 30 31.78 -25.32 -3.49
CA ASP A 30 32.37 -24.87 -4.73
C ASP A 30 31.48 -24.92 -5.98
N VAL A 31 31.86 -24.05 -6.92
CA VAL A 31 31.48 -23.99 -8.34
C VAL A 31 32.13 -25.14 -9.13
N PRO A 32 31.47 -25.63 -10.19
CA PRO A 32 32.21 -25.99 -11.39
C PRO A 32 31.69 -25.29 -12.65
N VAL A 33 32.65 -24.76 -13.38
CA VAL A 33 32.60 -24.29 -14.77
C VAL A 33 32.57 -25.49 -15.70
N ASP A 34 31.75 -25.46 -16.75
CA ASP A 34 32.12 -26.09 -18.02
C ASP A 34 31.57 -25.33 -19.23
N SER A 35 32.38 -25.35 -20.28
CA SER A 35 32.28 -24.57 -21.52
C SER A 35 32.05 -25.52 -22.71
N SER A 36 31.17 -25.17 -23.65
CA SER A 36 31.48 -25.22 -25.10
C SER A 36 30.26 -24.95 -26.00
N SER A 37 30.37 -23.85 -26.73
CA SER A 37 30.02 -23.58 -28.14
C SER A 37 29.29 -24.65 -28.99
N ILE A 38 28.27 -24.21 -29.75
CA ILE A 38 28.12 -24.54 -31.19
C ILE A 38 27.52 -23.34 -31.96
N ILE A 39 28.24 -22.93 -33.00
CA ILE A 39 27.90 -21.99 -34.07
C ILE A 39 26.85 -22.58 -35.02
N ARG A 40 25.88 -21.77 -35.48
CA ARG A 40 25.33 -21.88 -36.85
C ARG A 40 24.80 -20.54 -37.37
N ASP A 41 25.49 -20.08 -38.39
CA ASP A 41 25.23 -18.96 -39.29
C ASP A 41 24.17 -19.35 -40.36
N ARG A 42 23.29 -18.42 -40.75
CA ARG A 42 22.66 -18.34 -42.09
C ARG A 42 21.89 -17.03 -42.31
N THR A 43 22.61 -16.07 -42.89
CA THR A 43 22.24 -15.22 -44.04
C THR A 43 20.78 -15.13 -44.54
N GLY A 44 20.27 -13.89 -44.57
CA GLY A 44 19.88 -13.21 -45.82
C GLY A 44 18.40 -12.84 -46.02
N LYS A 45 18.09 -11.53 -46.05
CA LYS A 45 17.74 -10.77 -47.29
C LYS A 45 17.31 -9.33 -47.01
N THR A 46 17.66 -8.50 -47.98
CA THR A 46 17.46 -7.05 -48.18
C THR A 46 16.09 -6.69 -48.77
N GLY A 47 15.63 -5.46 -48.52
CA GLY A 47 14.62 -4.72 -49.30
C GLY A 47 14.12 -3.49 -48.53
N GLU A 48 14.71 -2.30 -48.71
CA GLU A 48 14.26 -1.19 -49.59
C GLU A 48 13.15 -0.29 -49.00
N MET A 49 13.61 0.76 -48.31
CA MET A 49 13.28 2.19 -48.41
C MET A 49 11.93 2.65 -49.01
N LEU A 50 11.19 3.47 -48.25
CA LEU A 50 10.43 4.64 -48.75
C LEU A 50 10.15 5.62 -47.61
N GLU A 51 10.66 6.84 -47.77
CA GLU A 51 10.43 8.03 -46.95
C GLU A 51 9.02 8.59 -47.18
N THR A 52 8.37 9.09 -46.11
CA THR A 52 7.64 10.37 -46.17
C THR A 52 7.65 11.04 -44.79
N SER A 53 7.99 12.32 -44.84
CA SER A 53 7.98 13.37 -43.81
C SER A 53 6.66 13.53 -43.07
N ASP A 54 6.72 13.90 -41.78
CA ASP A 54 6.02 15.07 -41.23
C ASP A 54 6.57 15.45 -39.83
N GLU A 55 6.42 16.72 -39.51
CA GLU A 55 7.18 17.53 -38.54
C GLU A 55 6.91 17.19 -37.05
N LEU A 56 7.96 17.21 -36.23
CA LEU A 56 7.92 17.10 -34.76
C LEU A 56 7.95 18.49 -34.09
N PRO A 57 7.14 18.75 -33.04
CA PRO A 57 7.28 19.92 -32.17
C PRO A 57 8.36 19.70 -31.07
N PRO A 58 8.79 20.75 -30.34
CA PRO A 58 10.13 20.80 -29.76
C PRO A 58 10.26 20.02 -28.44
N LYS A 59 11.46 19.45 -28.28
CA LYS A 59 11.96 18.76 -27.08
C LYS A 59 11.90 19.67 -25.85
N SER A 60 11.22 19.23 -24.80
CA SER A 60 11.41 19.75 -23.44
C SER A 60 12.79 19.32 -22.93
N SER A 61 13.47 20.22 -22.22
CA SER A 61 14.84 20.00 -21.77
C SER A 61 14.88 18.97 -20.65
N ILE A 62 15.47 17.80 -20.92
CA ILE A 62 15.96 16.89 -19.90
C ILE A 62 17.13 17.59 -19.20
N ALA A 63 16.95 17.98 -17.94
CA ALA A 63 18.05 18.35 -17.07
C ALA A 63 18.77 17.06 -16.64
N GLN A 64 19.72 16.62 -17.46
CA GLN A 64 20.57 15.48 -17.16
C GLN A 64 21.51 15.88 -16.01
N CYS A 65 21.30 15.32 -14.82
CA CYS A 65 22.15 15.56 -13.65
C CYS A 65 23.41 14.66 -13.75
N VAL A 66 24.39 15.08 -14.56
CA VAL A 66 25.73 14.49 -14.57
C VAL A 66 26.62 15.35 -13.65
N ARG A 67 27.04 14.81 -12.51
CA ARG A 67 28.15 15.40 -11.75
C ARG A 67 29.46 14.93 -12.39
N GLU A 68 30.09 15.81 -13.17
CA GLU A 68 31.50 15.70 -13.54
C GLU A 68 32.36 16.11 -12.34
N THR A 69 33.32 15.27 -11.97
CA THR A 69 34.42 15.65 -11.05
C THR A 69 35.73 15.48 -11.79
N ASP A 70 36.35 16.60 -12.20
CA ASP A 70 37.76 16.68 -12.57
C ASP A 70 38.42 17.80 -11.75
N GLY A 71 39.59 17.50 -11.17
CA GLY A 71 40.38 18.50 -10.44
C GLY A 71 41.50 17.93 -9.59
N GLU A 72 42.47 17.27 -10.22
CA GLU A 72 43.75 16.90 -9.63
C GLU A 72 44.71 18.12 -9.62
N VAL A 73 45.11 18.63 -8.45
CA VAL A 73 46.38 19.38 -8.26
C VAL A 73 46.94 19.15 -6.86
N SER A 74 48.21 18.77 -6.82
CA SER A 74 49.02 18.52 -5.62
C SER A 74 49.51 19.81 -4.97
N GLU A 75 49.59 19.87 -3.64
CA GLU A 75 50.78 20.39 -2.94
C GLU A 75 50.79 19.99 -1.45
N THR A 76 51.99 19.96 -0.88
CA THR A 76 52.35 19.21 0.34
C THR A 76 52.49 20.14 1.57
N LEU A 77 52.35 19.55 2.77
CA LEU A 77 52.95 19.92 4.08
C LEU A 77 52.26 21.00 4.96
N LYS A 78 51.58 20.59 6.04
CA LYS A 78 52.14 20.36 7.40
C LYS A 78 51.05 20.07 8.45
N SER A 79 51.34 19.05 9.26
CA SER A 79 50.64 18.61 10.47
C SER A 79 50.47 19.71 11.51
N THR A 80 49.26 19.90 12.04
CA THR A 80 48.99 20.27 13.45
C THR A 80 47.61 19.75 13.83
N THR A 81 47.58 18.88 14.83
CA THR A 81 46.40 18.24 15.42
C THR A 81 45.58 19.24 16.23
N THR A 82 44.31 19.40 15.89
CA THR A 82 43.25 19.87 16.80
C THR A 82 42.03 19.00 16.57
N MET A 83 41.57 18.33 17.62
CA MET A 83 40.29 17.62 17.62
C MET A 83 39.20 18.69 17.61
N GLU A 84 38.46 18.76 16.51
CA GLU A 84 37.19 19.48 16.43
C GLU A 84 36.11 18.47 16.04
N GLU A 85 34.97 18.66 16.66
CA GLU A 85 33.82 17.76 16.75
C GLU A 85 33.25 17.49 15.34
N GLU A 86 33.02 16.22 15.02
CA GLU A 86 32.20 15.83 13.86
C GLU A 86 30.75 16.21 14.18
N GLU A 87 30.36 17.43 13.81
CA GLU A 87 28.96 17.82 13.73
C GLU A 87 28.29 17.08 12.55
N ASP A 88 27.22 16.37 12.90
CA ASP A 88 26.22 15.67 12.09
C ASP A 88 26.06 16.16 10.63
N VAL A 89 26.47 15.33 9.67
CA VAL A 89 25.98 15.35 8.28
C VAL A 89 24.67 14.54 8.18
N VAL A 90 23.77 14.71 9.15
CA VAL A 90 22.48 13.99 9.24
C VAL A 90 21.28 14.93 9.01
N SER A 91 21.49 16.25 8.96
CA SER A 91 20.38 17.22 8.95
C SER A 91 19.72 17.47 7.59
N ASP A 92 20.33 17.12 6.45
CA ASP A 92 19.81 17.53 5.13
C ASP A 92 18.91 16.47 4.45
N LYS A 93 18.83 15.25 4.99
CA LYS A 93 17.87 14.22 4.52
C LYS A 93 16.51 14.30 5.20
N ALA A 94 16.40 15.04 6.30
CA ALA A 94 15.17 15.14 7.10
C ALA A 94 14.12 16.09 6.50
N GLU A 95 14.47 16.89 5.49
CA GLU A 95 13.51 17.71 4.71
C GLU A 95 13.08 17.04 3.39
N LEU A 96 13.32 15.73 3.23
CA LEU A 96 12.92 14.99 2.03
C LEU A 96 11.47 14.48 2.18
N GLY A 97 10.52 15.35 1.84
CA GLY A 97 9.09 15.03 1.66
C GLY A 97 8.31 14.97 2.97
N ASN A 98 7.24 15.76 3.10
CA ASN A 98 6.28 15.54 4.17
C ASN A 98 5.63 14.17 3.97
N THR A 99 5.46 13.39 5.05
CA THR A 99 4.51 12.27 5.06
C THR A 99 3.14 12.79 4.63
N VAL A 100 2.61 12.27 3.52
CA VAL A 100 1.24 12.56 3.09
C VAL A 100 0.40 11.31 3.34
N ASN A 101 -0.38 11.36 4.41
CA ASN A 101 -1.33 10.31 4.75
C ASN A 101 -2.56 10.42 3.84
N VAL A 102 -3.13 9.27 3.46
CA VAL A 102 -4.36 9.15 2.68
C VAL A 102 -5.53 9.89 3.34
N ILE A 103 -5.69 9.77 4.66
CA ILE A 103 -6.79 10.42 5.42
C ILE A 103 -6.69 11.94 5.32
N ASP A 104 -5.49 12.49 5.53
CA ASP A 104 -5.26 13.94 5.45
C ASP A 104 -5.46 14.48 4.02
N PHE A 105 -5.07 13.67 3.03
CA PHE A 105 -5.14 14.05 1.62
C PHE A 105 -6.58 13.99 1.07
N PHE A 106 -7.37 13.02 1.55
CA PHE A 106 -8.76 12.77 1.17
C PHE A 106 -9.72 12.85 2.38
N PRO A 107 -9.94 14.04 2.96
CA PRO A 107 -10.77 14.19 4.16
C PRO A 107 -12.23 13.75 3.97
N GLU A 108 -12.71 13.66 2.72
CA GLU A 108 -14.05 13.21 2.37
C GLU A 108 -14.34 11.74 2.73
N ILE A 109 -13.32 10.91 2.95
CA ILE A 109 -13.53 9.51 3.38
C ILE A 109 -13.87 9.39 4.87
N ASN A 110 -13.69 10.46 5.66
CA ASN A 110 -14.04 10.52 7.09
C ASN A 110 -13.50 9.30 7.87
N ASP A 111 -12.19 9.07 7.77
CA ASP A 111 -11.44 7.98 8.40
C ASP A 111 -11.87 6.55 7.98
N ASP A 112 -12.80 6.40 7.04
CA ASP A 112 -13.18 5.11 6.45
C ASP A 112 -12.32 4.81 5.22
N LEU A 113 -11.25 4.03 5.42
CA LEU A 113 -10.30 3.66 4.37
C LEU A 113 -10.93 2.77 3.29
N SER A 114 -12.08 2.13 3.57
CA SER A 114 -12.79 1.30 2.60
C SER A 114 -13.52 2.13 1.53
N LEU A 115 -13.62 3.44 1.74
CA LEU A 115 -14.15 4.40 0.77
C LEU A 115 -13.12 4.87 -0.24
N VAL A 116 -11.83 4.59 -0.04
CA VAL A 116 -10.80 4.92 -1.02
C VAL A 116 -11.07 4.16 -2.32
N ARG A 117 -11.02 4.89 -3.43
CA ARG A 117 -11.28 4.37 -4.78
C ARG A 117 -10.01 4.31 -5.60
N TRP A 118 -9.84 3.19 -6.28
CA TRP A 118 -8.61 2.83 -6.98
C TRP A 118 -8.85 2.80 -8.49
N ALA A 119 -7.89 3.30 -9.26
CA ALA A 119 -7.69 2.85 -10.62
C ALA A 119 -6.56 1.82 -10.59
N HIS A 120 -6.91 0.54 -10.79
CA HIS A 120 -5.99 -0.58 -10.79
C HIS A 120 -5.29 -0.72 -12.15
N GLY A 121 -4.00 -1.06 -12.19
CA GLY A 121 -3.22 -1.38 -13.39
C GLY A 121 -3.16 -0.24 -14.42
N VAL A 122 -2.83 0.97 -13.98
CA VAL A 122 -2.73 2.20 -14.80
C VAL A 122 -1.42 2.21 -15.61
N ASN A 123 -1.29 1.21 -16.49
CA ASN A 123 -0.04 0.85 -17.16
C ASN A 123 0.07 1.38 -18.61
N SER A 124 -0.83 2.26 -19.04
CA SER A 124 -0.81 2.81 -20.40
C SER A 124 -1.18 4.27 -20.40
N HIS A 125 -0.73 5.01 -21.42
CA HIS A 125 -1.00 6.45 -21.50
C HIS A 125 -2.50 6.75 -21.52
N ILE A 126 -3.29 5.94 -22.26
CA ILE A 126 -4.74 6.12 -22.34
C ILE A 126 -5.40 5.96 -20.96
N LYS A 127 -5.06 4.89 -20.25
CA LYS A 127 -5.65 4.62 -18.93
C LYS A 127 -5.19 5.62 -17.88
N LEU A 128 -3.95 6.11 -17.97
CA LEU A 128 -3.46 7.19 -17.11
C LEU A 128 -4.27 8.46 -17.33
N VAL A 129 -4.46 8.89 -18.57
CA VAL A 129 -5.28 10.08 -18.88
C VAL A 129 -6.70 9.92 -18.39
N ASP A 130 -7.33 8.77 -18.61
CA ASP A 130 -8.70 8.51 -18.17
C ASP A 130 -8.80 8.56 -16.62
N SER A 131 -7.90 7.87 -15.93
CA SER A 131 -7.88 7.79 -14.46
C SER A 131 -7.56 9.13 -13.78
N LEU A 132 -6.71 9.94 -14.42
CA LEU A 132 -6.42 11.30 -13.96
C LEU A 132 -7.63 12.23 -14.08
N ASN A 133 -8.49 12.02 -15.07
CA ASN A 133 -9.66 12.86 -15.34
C ASN A 133 -10.94 12.36 -14.65
N ASP A 134 -10.96 11.13 -14.15
CA ASP A 134 -12.08 10.60 -13.37
C ASP A 134 -12.09 11.21 -11.96
N PRO A 135 -13.12 11.96 -11.55
CA PRO A 135 -13.20 12.55 -10.22
C PRO A 135 -13.44 11.54 -9.09
N LEU A 136 -13.86 10.31 -9.41
CA LEU A 136 -14.10 9.25 -8.42
C LEU A 136 -12.82 8.49 -8.06
N VAL A 137 -11.83 8.45 -8.95
CA VAL A 137 -10.55 7.78 -8.70
C VAL A 137 -9.72 8.60 -7.72
N MET A 138 -9.21 7.98 -6.66
CA MET A 138 -8.42 8.63 -5.62
C MET A 138 -6.96 8.17 -5.68
N MET A 139 -6.74 6.87 -5.70
CA MET A 139 -5.42 6.25 -5.80
C MET A 139 -5.22 5.63 -7.18
N LEU A 140 -4.02 5.84 -7.75
CA LEU A 140 -3.59 5.20 -8.99
C LEU A 140 -2.61 4.10 -8.66
N GLU A 141 -2.94 2.86 -9.00
CA GLU A 141 -2.03 1.73 -8.91
C GLU A 141 -1.46 1.43 -10.29
N ALA A 142 -0.15 1.21 -10.38
CA ALA A 142 0.52 0.85 -11.62
C ALA A 142 1.70 -0.08 -11.37
N ASP A 143 1.88 -1.03 -12.28
CA ASP A 143 2.91 -2.04 -12.25
C ASP A 143 4.23 -1.50 -12.81
N VAL A 144 5.34 -1.79 -12.15
CA VAL A 144 6.69 -1.33 -12.53
C VAL A 144 7.61 -2.52 -12.78
N LEU A 145 8.17 -2.59 -13.98
CA LEU A 145 9.18 -3.58 -14.36
C LEU A 145 10.24 -3.01 -15.31
N ALA A 146 11.34 -3.74 -15.50
CA ALA A 146 12.36 -3.40 -16.48
C ALA A 146 11.86 -3.71 -17.90
N GLY A 147 11.86 -2.71 -18.78
CA GLY A 147 11.45 -2.91 -20.17
C GLY A 147 11.83 -1.72 -21.06
N THR A 148 11.27 -1.66 -22.26
CA THR A 148 11.60 -0.61 -23.23
C THR A 148 10.39 0.23 -23.61
N LEU A 149 10.60 1.52 -23.87
CA LEU A 149 9.56 2.39 -24.41
C LEU A 149 9.23 1.97 -25.84
N GLU A 150 7.95 1.80 -26.13
CA GLU A 150 7.46 1.45 -27.47
C GLU A 150 8.01 2.40 -28.55
N ALA A 151 8.35 1.84 -29.70
CA ALA A 151 8.91 2.56 -30.86
C ALA A 151 10.22 3.34 -30.59
N SER A 152 10.87 3.16 -29.43
CA SER A 152 12.20 3.68 -29.16
C SER A 152 13.27 2.89 -29.96
N ILE A 153 14.26 3.60 -30.49
CA ILE A 153 15.46 2.98 -31.07
C ILE A 153 16.42 2.52 -29.95
N ASP A 154 16.38 3.20 -28.80
CA ASP A 154 17.10 2.79 -27.60
C ASP A 154 16.37 1.62 -26.95
N THR A 155 17.08 0.50 -26.84
CA THR A 155 16.60 -0.76 -26.26
C THR A 155 17.15 -1.00 -24.87
N THR A 156 17.80 0.01 -24.28
CA THR A 156 18.26 -0.04 -22.89
C THR A 156 17.02 -0.17 -21.98
N PRO A 157 16.96 -1.20 -21.12
CA PRO A 157 15.87 -1.34 -20.18
C PRO A 157 15.78 -0.14 -19.23
N VAL A 158 14.58 0.39 -19.08
CA VAL A 158 14.22 1.49 -18.16
C VAL A 158 13.00 1.06 -17.33
N PRO A 159 12.68 1.76 -16.24
CA PRO A 159 11.43 1.51 -15.54
C PRO A 159 10.23 1.91 -16.40
N ILE A 160 9.42 0.92 -16.75
CA ILE A 160 8.18 1.10 -17.52
C ILE A 160 6.96 0.73 -16.69
N MET A 161 5.82 1.31 -17.06
CA MET A 161 4.53 0.98 -16.51
C MET A 161 3.96 -0.20 -17.30
N ALA A 162 4.07 -1.41 -16.75
CA ALA A 162 3.67 -2.64 -17.44
C ALA A 162 3.49 -3.79 -16.46
N HIS A 163 2.57 -4.70 -16.78
CA HIS A 163 2.38 -5.95 -16.05
C HIS A 163 2.94 -7.12 -16.87
N PRO A 164 3.65 -8.09 -16.27
CA PRO A 164 4.09 -9.28 -17.00
C PRO A 164 2.93 -10.00 -17.71
N PRO A 165 3.12 -10.56 -18.91
CA PRO A 165 4.41 -10.79 -19.58
C PRO A 165 4.91 -9.62 -20.44
N ASP A 166 4.27 -8.45 -20.38
CA ASP A 166 4.67 -7.31 -21.20
C ASP A 166 6.07 -6.81 -20.79
N THR A 167 6.90 -6.54 -21.80
CA THR A 167 8.28 -6.02 -21.63
C THR A 167 8.49 -4.70 -22.35
N GLU A 168 7.43 -4.18 -22.96
CA GLU A 168 7.37 -2.89 -23.63
C GLU A 168 6.13 -2.14 -23.14
N SER A 169 6.19 -0.82 -23.14
CA SER A 169 5.04 0.03 -22.78
C SER A 169 5.13 1.36 -23.51
N ASP A 170 3.99 1.98 -23.78
CA ASP A 170 3.89 3.37 -24.24
C ASP A 170 4.22 4.40 -23.14
N LEU A 171 4.51 3.93 -21.92
CA LEU A 171 4.58 4.75 -20.72
C LEU A 171 5.74 4.35 -19.81
N THR A 172 6.73 5.23 -19.67
CA THR A 172 7.80 5.09 -18.66
C THR A 172 7.35 5.58 -17.29
N LEU A 173 8.04 5.17 -16.23
CA LEU A 173 7.83 5.71 -14.88
C LEU A 173 7.98 7.24 -14.83
N THR A 174 8.98 7.78 -15.53
CA THR A 174 9.21 9.24 -15.61
C THR A 174 8.01 9.96 -16.20
N MET A 175 7.51 9.49 -17.35
CA MET A 175 6.32 10.07 -18.00
C MET A 175 5.09 10.00 -17.10
N TRP A 176 4.91 8.85 -16.44
CA TRP A 176 3.78 8.60 -15.55
C TRP A 176 3.79 9.54 -14.33
N ILE A 177 4.91 9.64 -13.61
CA ILE A 177 4.99 10.47 -12.40
C ILE A 177 4.90 11.98 -12.73
N GLU A 178 5.46 12.41 -13.86
CA GLU A 178 5.32 13.80 -14.32
C GLU A 178 3.86 14.17 -14.59
N ALA A 179 3.09 13.28 -15.22
CA ALA A 179 1.67 13.49 -15.47
C ALA A 179 0.86 13.54 -14.17
N VAL A 180 1.15 12.65 -13.20
CA VAL A 180 0.48 12.68 -11.88
C VAL A 180 0.81 13.95 -11.09
N ILE A 181 2.07 14.39 -11.11
CA ILE A 181 2.48 15.66 -10.49
C ILE A 181 1.76 16.84 -11.14
N ALA A 182 1.68 16.87 -12.48
CA ALA A 182 0.98 17.92 -13.20
C ALA A 182 -0.52 17.96 -12.83
N ALA A 183 -1.18 16.81 -12.81
CA ALA A 183 -2.58 16.70 -12.42
C ALA A 183 -2.84 17.15 -10.96
N ASN A 184 -1.94 16.82 -10.03
CA ASN A 184 -2.05 17.27 -8.64
C ASN A 184 -1.84 18.78 -8.49
N LYS A 185 -0.93 19.38 -9.26
CA LYS A 185 -0.78 20.85 -9.34
C LYS A 185 -2.03 21.54 -9.87
N GLU A 186 -2.79 20.86 -10.73
CA GLU A 186 -4.10 21.32 -11.24
C GLU A 186 -5.26 21.06 -10.25
N GLY A 187 -4.99 20.43 -9.11
CA GLY A 187 -5.99 20.19 -8.05
C GLY A 187 -6.79 18.90 -8.22
N LYS A 188 -6.38 17.96 -9.09
CA LYS A 188 -7.11 16.70 -9.30
C LYS A 188 -6.99 15.68 -8.16
N LYS A 189 -6.08 15.91 -7.20
CA LYS A 189 -5.84 15.09 -6.00
C LYS A 189 -5.76 13.58 -6.28
N LYS A 190 -4.57 13.09 -6.64
CA LYS A 190 -4.31 11.68 -6.95
C LYS A 190 -3.15 11.17 -6.12
N GLY A 191 -3.40 10.11 -5.35
CA GLY A 191 -2.33 9.34 -4.71
C GLY A 191 -1.83 8.23 -5.62
N VAL A 192 -0.72 7.60 -5.24
CA VAL A 192 0.04 6.67 -6.08
C VAL A 192 0.39 5.41 -5.31
N LYS A 193 0.26 4.26 -5.96
CA LYS A 193 0.79 2.95 -5.54
C LYS A 193 1.57 2.34 -6.70
N LEU A 194 2.87 2.12 -6.50
CA LEU A 194 3.75 1.52 -7.51
C LEU A 194 4.01 0.06 -7.16
N ASP A 195 3.52 -0.86 -7.98
CA ASP A 195 3.65 -2.31 -7.78
C ASP A 195 4.86 -2.87 -8.53
N PHE A 196 5.96 -3.07 -7.80
CA PHE A 196 7.20 -3.56 -8.36
C PHE A 196 7.13 -5.05 -8.66
N LYS A 197 7.25 -5.39 -9.95
CA LYS A 197 7.27 -6.78 -10.45
C LYS A 197 8.67 -7.31 -10.71
N ASP A 198 9.67 -6.44 -10.72
CA ASP A 198 11.07 -6.80 -10.95
C ASP A 198 12.00 -6.05 -9.99
N LEU A 199 12.78 -6.81 -9.22
CA LEU A 199 13.76 -6.28 -8.29
C LEU A 199 14.87 -5.49 -9.01
N SER A 200 15.21 -5.89 -10.25
CA SER A 200 16.34 -5.32 -11.00
C SER A 200 16.19 -3.84 -11.30
N ILE A 201 14.95 -3.34 -11.30
CA ILE A 201 14.62 -1.95 -11.64
C ILE A 201 14.28 -1.09 -10.42
N VAL A 202 14.07 -1.68 -9.23
CA VAL A 202 13.62 -0.98 -8.02
C VAL A 202 14.51 0.22 -7.70
N GLN A 203 15.83 0.01 -7.64
CA GLN A 203 16.75 1.10 -7.29
C GLN A 203 16.69 2.27 -8.29
N GLU A 204 16.63 1.98 -9.59
CA GLU A 204 16.59 3.01 -10.62
C GLU A 204 15.26 3.75 -10.63
N SER A 205 14.15 3.04 -10.39
CA SER A 205 12.83 3.64 -10.20
C SER A 205 12.81 4.60 -9.02
N LEU A 206 13.35 4.20 -7.86
CA LEU A 206 13.36 5.06 -6.69
C LEU A 206 14.28 6.28 -6.88
N LYS A 207 15.43 6.15 -7.54
CA LYS A 207 16.25 7.31 -7.95
C LYS A 207 15.51 8.26 -8.88
N THR A 208 14.73 7.70 -9.81
CA THR A 208 13.87 8.49 -10.71
C THR A 208 12.87 9.29 -9.89
N LEU A 209 12.17 8.67 -8.94
CA LEU A 209 11.21 9.36 -8.06
C LEU A 209 11.90 10.40 -7.16
N GLU A 210 13.11 10.13 -6.66
CA GLU A 210 13.88 11.04 -5.79
C GLU A 210 14.12 12.39 -6.48
N CYS A 211 14.31 12.39 -7.80
CA CYS A 211 14.42 13.61 -8.61
C CYS A 211 13.16 14.50 -8.55
N TYR A 212 12.02 13.93 -8.16
CA TYR A 212 10.75 14.62 -7.99
C TYR A 212 10.29 14.70 -6.53
N ALA A 213 11.10 14.30 -5.54
CA ALA A 213 10.68 14.15 -4.14
C ALA A 213 9.99 15.40 -3.57
N THR A 214 10.45 16.60 -3.91
CA THR A 214 9.86 17.88 -3.44
C THR A 214 8.51 18.21 -4.09
N GLN A 215 8.15 17.50 -5.16
CA GLN A 215 6.89 17.67 -5.91
C GLN A 215 5.88 16.56 -5.61
N ILE A 216 6.33 15.46 -4.99
CA ILE A 216 5.47 14.37 -4.52
C ILE A 216 4.86 14.84 -3.19
N ASN A 217 3.73 15.54 -3.29
CA ASN A 217 2.96 16.07 -2.16
C ASN A 217 1.60 15.37 -2.02
N PHE A 218 1.56 14.11 -2.41
CA PHE A 218 0.41 13.20 -2.38
C PHE A 218 0.85 11.84 -1.81
N PRO A 219 -0.08 10.97 -1.38
CA PRO A 219 0.27 9.66 -0.86
C PRO A 219 1.08 8.85 -1.88
N LEU A 220 2.26 8.38 -1.46
CA LEU A 220 3.13 7.51 -2.26
C LEU A 220 3.26 6.15 -1.56
N TRP A 221 2.84 5.11 -2.26
CA TRP A 221 2.89 3.73 -1.80
C TRP A 221 3.85 2.93 -2.67
N LEU A 222 4.71 2.13 -2.02
CA LEU A 222 5.64 1.21 -2.67
C LEU A 222 5.17 -0.22 -2.40
N ASN A 223 4.69 -0.89 -3.44
CA ASN A 223 4.12 -2.22 -3.37
C ASN A 223 5.07 -3.28 -3.93
N ALA A 224 5.13 -4.44 -3.28
CA ALA A 224 5.73 -5.63 -3.87
C ALA A 224 5.19 -6.90 -3.20
N ASP A 225 5.10 -7.98 -3.99
CA ASP A 225 4.95 -9.33 -3.47
C ASP A 225 6.31 -9.87 -3.04
N ILE A 226 6.53 -9.99 -1.73
CA ILE A 226 7.83 -10.35 -1.15
C ILE A 226 7.87 -11.76 -0.53
N PHE A 227 6.72 -12.42 -0.42
CA PHE A 227 6.61 -13.80 0.09
C PHE A 227 5.74 -14.69 -0.81
N PRO A 228 5.94 -16.02 -0.79
CA PRO A 228 5.02 -16.94 -1.45
C PRO A 228 3.70 -17.02 -0.68
N GLY A 229 2.59 -16.84 -1.40
CA GLY A 229 1.24 -16.83 -0.83
C GLY A 229 0.51 -18.16 -0.96
N PRO A 230 -0.82 -18.14 -0.78
CA PRO A 230 -1.65 -19.32 -0.97
C PRO A 230 -1.50 -19.93 -2.37
N ILE A 231 -1.70 -21.25 -2.47
CA ILE A 231 -1.82 -22.01 -3.73
C ILE A 231 -0.53 -22.11 -4.56
N ASP A 232 0.64 -21.81 -3.99
CA ASP A 232 1.96 -22.00 -4.63
C ASP A 232 2.02 -21.36 -6.01
N SER A 233 2.05 -20.03 -6.05
CA SER A 233 2.25 -19.28 -7.30
C SER A 233 3.57 -19.66 -7.97
N THR A 234 3.59 -19.64 -9.30
CA THR A 234 4.83 -19.80 -10.07
C THR A 234 5.62 -18.49 -10.20
N THR A 235 5.02 -17.37 -9.78
CA THR A 235 5.69 -16.08 -9.71
C THR A 235 6.69 -16.09 -8.57
N THR A 236 7.93 -15.70 -8.85
CA THR A 236 8.97 -15.56 -7.82
C THR A 236 8.75 -14.26 -7.05
N PRO A 237 8.64 -14.29 -5.72
CA PRO A 237 8.57 -13.07 -4.91
C PRO A 237 9.86 -12.25 -5.02
N LEU A 238 9.75 -10.93 -4.86
CA LEU A 238 10.91 -10.05 -4.74
C LEU A 238 11.63 -10.34 -3.41
N ALA A 239 12.97 -10.27 -3.41
CA ALA A 239 13.76 -10.49 -2.21
C ALA A 239 13.42 -9.44 -1.14
N PRO A 240 12.85 -9.81 0.02
CA PRO A 240 12.34 -8.85 1.01
C PRO A 240 13.41 -7.83 1.45
N ASN A 241 14.60 -8.32 1.81
CA ASN A 241 15.66 -7.47 2.35
C ASN A 241 16.14 -6.43 1.33
N GLU A 242 16.25 -6.80 0.05
CA GLU A 242 16.74 -5.89 -0.99
C GLU A 242 15.69 -4.83 -1.32
N PHE A 243 14.44 -5.24 -1.55
CA PHE A 243 13.33 -4.33 -1.81
C PHE A 243 13.16 -3.32 -0.66
N LEU A 244 13.04 -3.82 0.58
CA LEU A 244 12.77 -2.99 1.75
C LEU A 244 13.95 -2.07 2.08
N SER A 245 15.20 -2.52 1.92
CA SER A 245 16.36 -1.65 2.11
C SER A 245 16.37 -0.48 1.14
N HIS A 246 15.97 -0.70 -0.11
CA HIS A 246 15.80 0.37 -1.09
C HIS A 246 14.67 1.32 -0.70
N CYS A 247 13.49 0.81 -0.31
CA CYS A 247 12.39 1.66 0.14
C CYS A 247 12.79 2.57 1.31
N VAL A 248 13.43 2.00 2.36
CA VAL A 248 13.89 2.76 3.53
C VAL A 248 14.95 3.78 3.15
N GLN A 249 15.86 3.43 2.24
CA GLN A 249 16.95 4.32 1.82
C GLN A 249 16.44 5.57 1.07
N TYR A 250 15.48 5.40 0.17
CA TYR A 250 15.04 6.45 -0.75
C TYR A 250 13.76 7.16 -0.29
N PHE A 251 12.82 6.43 0.30
CA PHE A 251 11.51 6.95 0.71
C PHE A 251 11.09 6.41 2.08
N PRO A 252 11.79 6.78 3.16
CA PRO A 252 11.51 6.29 4.52
C PRO A 252 10.14 6.72 5.09
N LEU A 253 9.40 7.54 4.36
CA LEU A 253 8.09 8.08 4.72
C LEU A 253 6.95 7.59 3.80
N ALA A 254 7.27 6.85 2.73
CA ALA A 254 6.26 6.24 1.86
C ALA A 254 5.58 5.07 2.58
N THR A 255 4.31 4.82 2.26
CA THR A 255 3.61 3.63 2.76
C THR A 255 4.13 2.40 2.03
N LEU A 256 4.42 1.32 2.76
CA LEU A 256 4.74 0.03 2.16
C LEU A 256 3.45 -0.77 1.97
N SER A 257 3.25 -1.33 0.78
CA SER A 257 2.15 -2.25 0.49
C SER A 257 2.73 -3.63 0.22
N LEU A 258 2.81 -4.47 1.24
CA LEU A 258 3.55 -5.72 1.19
C LEU A 258 2.61 -6.89 0.95
N GLY A 259 2.89 -7.65 -0.10
CA GLY A 259 2.03 -8.73 -0.57
C GLY A 259 2.70 -10.09 -0.59
N TRP A 260 1.92 -11.04 -1.07
CA TRP A 260 2.37 -12.39 -1.35
C TRP A 260 2.09 -12.71 -2.82
N THR A 261 3.01 -13.40 -3.48
CA THR A 261 2.74 -13.92 -4.81
C THR A 261 1.62 -14.95 -4.72
N THR A 262 0.52 -14.70 -5.40
CA THR A 262 -0.64 -15.59 -5.40
C THR A 262 -0.91 -16.15 -6.80
N ARG A 263 -1.64 -17.25 -6.85
CA ARG A 263 -2.31 -17.72 -8.06
C ARG A 263 -3.76 -17.98 -7.73
N TYR A 264 -4.64 -17.63 -8.65
CA TYR A 264 -6.04 -18.00 -8.60
C TYR A 264 -6.36 -18.82 -9.84
N THR A 265 -6.97 -19.97 -9.63
CA THR A 265 -7.67 -20.72 -10.67
C THR A 265 -8.95 -21.23 -10.05
N SER A 266 -10.06 -21.30 -10.81
CA SER A 266 -11.34 -21.79 -10.30
C SER A 266 -11.32 -23.26 -9.79
N ALA A 267 -10.22 -23.98 -10.03
CA ALA A 267 -9.97 -25.31 -9.47
C ALA A 267 -9.25 -25.28 -8.10
N ASP A 268 -8.62 -24.16 -7.74
CA ASP A 268 -7.84 -23.96 -6.52
C ASP A 268 -8.66 -23.32 -5.37
N ASP A 269 -9.86 -22.78 -5.69
CA ASP A 269 -10.73 -21.97 -4.82
C ASP A 269 -11.14 -22.64 -3.51
N GLU A 270 -11.18 -23.97 -3.47
CA GLU A 270 -11.60 -24.70 -2.26
C GLU A 270 -10.47 -24.85 -1.22
N LYS A 271 -9.22 -24.45 -1.52
CA LYS A 271 -8.06 -24.77 -0.65
C LYS A 271 -7.13 -23.60 -0.31
N GLY A 272 -7.26 -22.45 -0.95
CA GLY A 272 -6.34 -21.33 -0.73
C GLY A 272 -6.68 -20.53 0.53
N GLU A 273 -5.74 -20.39 1.45
CA GLU A 273 -5.87 -19.53 2.63
C GLU A 273 -4.52 -18.93 3.02
N TYR A 274 -4.55 -17.71 3.56
CA TYR A 274 -3.38 -17.14 4.22
C TYR A 274 -3.22 -17.79 5.58
N THR A 275 -2.25 -18.70 5.69
CA THR A 275 -1.99 -19.40 6.94
C THR A 275 -1.33 -18.48 7.97
N LEU A 276 -1.54 -18.77 9.26
CA LEU A 276 -0.85 -18.04 10.34
C LEU A 276 0.69 -18.09 10.21
N ALA A 277 1.25 -19.14 9.59
CA ALA A 277 2.68 -19.22 9.34
C ALA A 277 3.15 -18.16 8.32
N MET A 278 2.40 -17.98 7.23
CA MET A 278 2.69 -16.95 6.21
C MET A 278 2.63 -15.54 6.82
N LEU A 279 1.64 -15.27 7.67
CA LEU A 279 1.48 -13.95 8.29
C LEU A 279 2.54 -13.68 9.36
N LYS A 280 2.96 -14.71 10.11
CA LYS A 280 4.11 -14.61 11.03
C LYS A 280 5.41 -14.32 10.30
N GLU A 281 5.63 -14.92 9.14
CA GLU A 281 6.80 -14.63 8.32
C GLU A 281 6.86 -13.15 7.92
N MET A 282 5.74 -12.60 7.44
CA MET A 282 5.61 -11.18 7.13
C MET A 282 5.84 -10.27 8.36
N ALA A 283 5.18 -10.57 9.48
CA ALA A 283 5.32 -9.79 10.71
C ALA A 283 6.75 -9.81 11.27
N ASN A 284 7.43 -10.96 11.20
CA ASN A 284 8.83 -11.06 11.64
C ASN A 284 9.76 -10.21 10.76
N THR A 285 9.54 -10.17 9.44
CA THR A 285 10.35 -9.34 8.54
C THR A 285 10.17 -7.84 8.82
N HIS A 286 8.94 -7.43 9.15
CA HIS A 286 8.65 -6.07 9.58
C HIS A 286 9.46 -5.68 10.83
N GLU A 287 9.47 -6.55 11.84
CA GLU A 287 10.22 -6.33 13.09
C GLU A 287 11.74 -6.36 12.88
N ILE A 288 12.26 -7.36 12.15
CA ILE A 288 13.70 -7.57 11.93
C ILE A 288 14.33 -6.41 11.18
N LEU A 289 13.62 -5.85 10.20
CA LEU A 289 14.11 -4.73 9.38
C LEU A 289 13.82 -3.36 10.00
N ASN A 290 13.21 -3.32 11.19
CA ASN A 290 12.86 -2.10 11.92
C ASN A 290 12.16 -1.08 11.02
N ILE A 291 11.14 -1.55 10.30
CA ILE A 291 10.35 -0.74 9.38
C ILE A 291 9.57 0.28 10.23
N ALA A 292 9.89 1.57 10.04
CA ALA A 292 9.16 2.68 10.66
C ALA A 292 8.11 3.31 9.72
N GLN A 293 8.10 2.87 8.46
CA GLN A 293 7.13 3.30 7.45
C GLN A 293 5.73 2.79 7.81
N PRO A 294 4.65 3.53 7.47
CA PRO A 294 3.30 2.97 7.49
C PRO A 294 3.23 1.73 6.59
N VAL A 295 2.49 0.71 7.01
CA VAL A 295 2.38 -0.56 6.26
C VAL A 295 0.93 -0.94 6.03
N THR A 296 0.66 -1.41 4.83
CA THR A 296 -0.53 -2.17 4.50
C THR A 296 -0.14 -3.53 3.94
N PHE A 297 -0.93 -4.56 4.23
CA PHE A 297 -0.72 -5.90 3.71
C PHE A 297 -1.68 -6.19 2.56
N ALA A 298 -1.15 -6.53 1.38
CA ALA A 298 -1.95 -6.79 0.19
C ALA A 298 -2.53 -8.23 0.23
N ILE A 299 -3.84 -8.32 0.42
CA ILE A 299 -4.59 -9.56 0.59
C ILE A 299 -5.48 -9.77 -0.63
N ARG A 300 -5.38 -10.92 -1.29
CA ARG A 300 -6.25 -11.24 -2.41
C ARG A 300 -7.63 -11.67 -1.92
N ALA A 301 -8.69 -11.05 -2.44
CA ALA A 301 -10.07 -11.17 -1.97
C ALA A 301 -10.58 -12.62 -1.92
N CYS A 302 -10.24 -13.45 -2.90
CA CYS A 302 -10.69 -14.84 -3.03
C CYS A 302 -10.26 -15.75 -1.86
N PHE A 303 -9.29 -15.34 -1.05
CA PHE A 303 -8.82 -16.11 0.11
C PHE A 303 -9.30 -15.58 1.46
N VAL A 304 -9.99 -14.43 1.49
CA VAL A 304 -10.39 -13.76 2.75
C VAL A 304 -11.28 -14.65 3.61
N GLY A 305 -12.29 -15.31 3.03
CA GLY A 305 -13.27 -16.09 3.80
C GLY A 305 -12.69 -17.25 4.62
N ARG A 306 -11.47 -17.71 4.30
CA ARG A 306 -10.76 -18.75 5.06
C ARG A 306 -9.60 -18.22 5.89
N SER A 307 -9.35 -16.92 5.84
CA SER A 307 -8.16 -16.29 6.41
C SER A 307 -8.47 -15.30 7.53
N ILE A 308 -9.74 -15.06 7.88
CA ILE A 308 -10.15 -13.99 8.81
C ILE A 308 -9.37 -14.02 10.13
N ASP A 309 -9.36 -15.14 10.85
CA ASP A 309 -8.64 -15.26 12.14
C ASP A 309 -7.13 -14.99 12.00
N ALA A 310 -6.54 -15.39 10.86
CA ALA A 310 -5.12 -15.15 10.61
C ALA A 310 -4.88 -13.65 10.32
N LEU A 311 -5.73 -13.03 9.50
CA LEU A 311 -5.65 -11.62 9.14
C LEU A 311 -5.88 -10.70 10.35
N GLU A 312 -6.83 -11.05 11.22
CA GLU A 312 -7.03 -10.39 12.52
C GLU A 312 -5.75 -10.45 13.36
N TRP A 313 -5.16 -11.65 13.48
CA TRP A 313 -3.89 -11.81 14.19
C TRP A 313 -2.79 -10.90 13.64
N LEU A 314 -2.70 -10.72 12.32
CA LEU A 314 -1.67 -9.86 11.71
C LEU A 314 -1.83 -8.40 12.13
N ILE A 315 -3.03 -7.84 12.04
CA ILE A 315 -3.30 -6.45 12.40
C ILE A 315 -3.13 -6.21 13.91
N GLU A 316 -3.48 -7.19 14.75
CA GLU A 316 -3.26 -7.09 16.19
C GLU A 316 -1.76 -7.14 16.59
N ASN A 317 -0.91 -7.79 15.78
CA ASN A 317 0.50 -8.00 16.10
C ASN A 317 1.46 -7.06 15.35
N VAL A 318 1.02 -6.44 14.27
CA VAL A 318 1.73 -5.35 13.59
C VAL A 318 0.91 -4.08 13.78
N LEU A 319 1.21 -3.35 14.86
CA LEU A 319 0.48 -2.14 15.25
C LEU A 319 0.55 -1.07 14.15
N ASP A 320 -0.51 -0.27 14.06
CA ASP A 320 -0.66 0.82 13.09
C ASP A 320 -0.56 0.38 11.63
N SER A 321 -0.75 -0.92 11.35
CA SER A 321 -0.84 -1.47 10.00
C SER A 321 -2.29 -1.58 9.53
N THR A 322 -2.46 -1.73 8.21
CA THR A 322 -3.77 -1.90 7.57
C THR A 322 -3.76 -3.11 6.63
N LEU A 323 -4.93 -3.48 6.11
CA LEU A 323 -5.07 -4.45 5.02
C LEU A 323 -5.51 -3.72 3.74
N THR A 324 -4.95 -4.12 2.60
CA THR A 324 -5.48 -3.76 1.28
C THR A 324 -6.02 -5.02 0.64
N VAL A 325 -7.34 -5.17 0.61
CA VAL A 325 -7.99 -6.30 -0.07
C VAL A 325 -8.13 -5.96 -1.54
N TRP A 326 -7.45 -6.71 -2.40
CA TRP A 326 -7.44 -6.52 -3.84
C TRP A 326 -8.01 -7.74 -4.58
N SER A 327 -8.49 -7.54 -5.80
CA SER A 327 -9.06 -8.63 -6.60
C SER A 327 -8.86 -8.39 -8.09
N ALA A 328 -8.57 -9.44 -8.86
CA ALA A 328 -8.68 -9.36 -10.31
C ALA A 328 -10.15 -9.48 -10.74
N ALA A 329 -10.51 -8.91 -11.88
CA ALA A 329 -11.87 -9.01 -12.43
C ALA A 329 -12.34 -10.46 -12.67
N THR A 330 -11.40 -11.39 -12.80
CA THR A 330 -11.68 -12.82 -13.00
C THR A 330 -11.75 -13.64 -11.70
N ASP A 331 -11.42 -13.04 -10.57
CA ASP A 331 -11.44 -13.74 -9.29
C ASP A 331 -12.88 -13.92 -8.80
N ASP A 332 -13.21 -15.11 -8.32
CA ASP A 332 -14.39 -15.30 -7.49
C ASP A 332 -14.07 -14.88 -6.05
N PHE A 333 -14.99 -14.15 -5.43
CA PHE A 333 -14.84 -13.72 -4.04
C PHE A 333 -16.18 -13.77 -3.33
N ASP A 334 -16.14 -13.88 -2.01
CA ASP A 334 -17.31 -13.84 -1.15
C ASP A 334 -17.48 -12.42 -0.56
N PRO A 335 -18.48 -11.64 -0.99
CA PRO A 335 -18.74 -10.33 -0.41
C PRO A 335 -19.02 -10.36 1.09
N GLN A 336 -19.66 -11.42 1.60
CA GLN A 336 -19.93 -11.53 3.04
C GLN A 336 -18.65 -11.75 3.84
N ALA A 337 -17.68 -12.45 3.27
CA ALA A 337 -16.37 -12.62 3.90
C ALA A 337 -15.62 -11.28 4.02
N ILE A 338 -15.68 -10.42 3.00
CA ILE A 338 -15.07 -9.08 3.07
C ILE A 338 -15.78 -8.21 4.11
N LEU A 339 -17.12 -8.23 4.17
CA LEU A 339 -17.87 -7.50 5.20
C LEU A 339 -17.56 -8.01 6.61
N THR A 340 -17.42 -9.33 6.77
CA THR A 340 -17.02 -9.94 8.06
C THR A 340 -15.61 -9.49 8.45
N LEU A 341 -14.68 -9.46 7.49
CA LEU A 341 -13.33 -8.94 7.74
C LEU A 341 -13.38 -7.46 8.15
N GLN A 342 -14.17 -6.64 7.46
CA GLN A 342 -14.37 -5.22 7.79
C GLN A 342 -14.90 -5.02 9.20
N ASP A 343 -15.86 -5.84 9.64
CA ASP A 343 -16.39 -5.82 11.01
C ASP A 343 -15.33 -6.20 12.05
N VAL A 344 -14.39 -7.08 11.70
CA VAL A 344 -13.32 -7.56 12.58
C VAL A 344 -12.19 -6.53 12.71
N VAL A 345 -11.70 -5.99 11.59
CA VAL A 345 -10.50 -5.12 11.60
C VAL A 345 -10.81 -3.63 11.68
N GLY A 346 -12.05 -3.23 11.37
CA GLY A 346 -12.46 -1.82 11.33
C GLY A 346 -12.29 -1.19 9.94
N THR A 347 -13.10 -0.15 9.69
CA THR A 347 -13.06 0.64 8.45
C THR A 347 -11.81 1.50 8.33
N ASP A 348 -11.20 1.84 9.47
CA ASP A 348 -9.95 2.61 9.59
C ASP A 348 -8.69 1.76 9.38
N ALA A 349 -8.83 0.45 9.14
CA ALA A 349 -7.73 -0.47 8.86
C ALA A 349 -7.90 -1.30 7.58
N LEU A 350 -8.88 -0.98 6.72
CA LEU A 350 -9.20 -1.77 5.53
C LEU A 350 -9.38 -0.91 4.27
N TYR A 351 -8.49 -1.08 3.31
CA TYR A 351 -8.64 -0.60 1.94
C TYR A 351 -9.25 -1.68 1.02
N LEU A 352 -10.04 -1.26 0.03
CA LEU A 352 -10.66 -2.13 -0.96
C LEU A 352 -10.27 -1.70 -2.38
N ASP A 353 -9.39 -2.48 -3.03
CA ASP A 353 -8.99 -2.34 -4.43
C ASP A 353 -9.69 -3.42 -5.27
N LEU A 354 -11.01 -3.26 -5.43
CA LEU A 354 -11.85 -4.21 -6.14
C LEU A 354 -12.35 -3.62 -7.47
N PRO A 355 -12.52 -4.44 -8.52
CA PRO A 355 -13.23 -4.07 -9.74
C PRO A 355 -14.64 -3.51 -9.46
N GLU A 356 -15.13 -2.65 -10.36
CA GLU A 356 -16.41 -1.94 -10.18
C GLU A 356 -17.59 -2.89 -9.91
N ASP A 357 -17.71 -3.96 -10.68
CA ASP A 357 -18.75 -4.99 -10.52
C ASP A 357 -18.65 -5.74 -9.18
N GLN A 358 -17.43 -5.96 -8.70
CA GLN A 358 -17.18 -6.57 -7.39
C GLN A 358 -17.50 -5.59 -6.25
N MET A 359 -17.18 -4.30 -6.40
CA MET A 359 -17.59 -3.26 -5.45
C MET A 359 -19.12 -3.12 -5.38
N GLU A 360 -19.81 -3.19 -6.52
CA GLU A 360 -21.28 -3.19 -6.55
C GLU A 360 -21.86 -4.41 -5.80
N ALA A 361 -21.32 -5.60 -6.05
CA ALA A 361 -21.74 -6.82 -5.36
C ALA A 361 -21.53 -6.73 -3.83
N LEU A 362 -20.43 -6.10 -3.39
CA LEU A 362 -20.15 -5.83 -1.97
C LEU A 362 -21.16 -4.85 -1.36
N GLU A 363 -21.51 -3.78 -2.07
CA GLU A 363 -22.49 -2.82 -1.59
C GLU A 363 -23.90 -3.43 -1.52
N GLU A 364 -24.30 -4.21 -2.53
CA GLU A 364 -25.56 -4.95 -2.46
C GLU A 364 -25.60 -5.92 -1.27
N ALA A 365 -24.48 -6.60 -1.00
CA ALA A 365 -24.35 -7.50 0.15
C ALA A 365 -24.51 -6.76 1.48
N ARG A 366 -23.93 -5.56 1.60
CA ARG A 366 -24.07 -4.68 2.77
C ARG A 366 -25.53 -4.27 2.98
N LEU A 367 -26.19 -3.77 1.94
CA LEU A 367 -27.59 -3.34 2.00
C LEU A 367 -28.56 -4.48 2.37
N ARG A 368 -28.32 -5.69 1.85
CA ARG A 368 -29.09 -6.89 2.22
C ARG A 368 -28.92 -7.23 3.70
N GLY A 369 -27.70 -7.14 4.25
CA GLY A 369 -27.41 -7.37 5.66
C GLY A 369 -28.18 -6.40 6.57
N GLU A 370 -28.12 -5.10 6.25
CA GLU A 370 -28.86 -4.08 7.01
C GLU A 370 -30.38 -4.26 6.96
N GLU A 371 -30.94 -4.62 5.79
CA GLU A 371 -32.37 -4.86 5.68
C GLU A 371 -32.81 -6.03 6.55
N GLN A 372 -32.01 -7.10 6.59
CA GLN A 372 -32.27 -8.26 7.42
C GLN A 372 -32.17 -7.93 8.91
N GLN A 373 -31.19 -7.12 9.31
CA GLN A 373 -31.06 -6.64 10.69
C GLN A 373 -32.25 -5.77 11.11
N ARG A 374 -32.66 -4.81 10.25
CA ARG A 374 -33.86 -3.99 10.47
C ARG A 374 -35.14 -4.82 10.61
N LYS A 375 -35.30 -5.89 9.80
CA LYS A 375 -36.43 -6.83 9.92
C LYS A 375 -36.39 -7.57 11.24
N ASN A 376 -35.22 -8.10 11.63
CA ASN A 376 -35.05 -8.83 12.89
C ASN A 376 -35.37 -7.95 14.11
N ASP A 377 -34.87 -6.71 14.13
CA ASP A 377 -35.14 -5.73 15.20
C ASP A 377 -36.60 -5.29 15.22
N GLY A 378 -37.23 -5.14 14.05
CA GLY A 378 -38.66 -4.84 13.91
C GLY A 378 -39.59 -5.98 14.34
N THR A 379 -39.19 -7.23 14.15
CA THR A 379 -39.93 -8.41 14.64
C THR A 379 -39.68 -8.74 16.12
N GLY A 380 -38.57 -8.29 16.71
CA GLY A 380 -38.25 -8.42 18.13
C GLY A 380 -39.03 -7.46 19.05
N ALA A 381 -39.66 -6.42 18.49
CA ALA A 381 -40.42 -5.41 19.25
C ALA A 381 -41.92 -5.75 19.45
N SER A 382 -42.34 -7.00 19.22
CA SER A 382 -43.71 -7.43 19.49
C SER A 382 -43.76 -8.60 20.47
N ASN A 383 -44.21 -8.29 21.70
CA ASN A 383 -44.51 -9.17 22.84
C ASN A 383 -43.43 -9.36 23.92
N ILE A 384 -43.03 -8.26 24.57
CA ILE A 384 -42.93 -8.28 26.04
C ILE A 384 -43.67 -7.06 26.57
N LEU A 385 -44.95 -7.27 26.94
CA LEU A 385 -45.62 -6.35 27.85
C LEU A 385 -44.87 -6.43 29.20
N PRO A 386 -44.52 -5.30 29.85
CA PRO A 386 -44.03 -5.35 31.21
C PRO A 386 -45.21 -5.71 32.13
N ILE A 387 -45.39 -7.01 32.40
CA ILE A 387 -46.20 -7.46 33.53
C ILE A 387 -45.33 -7.29 34.77
N THR A 388 -45.43 -6.11 35.38
CA THR A 388 -45.67 -5.87 36.82
C THR A 388 -45.13 -4.50 37.21
N THR A 389 -45.99 -3.47 37.15
CA THR A 389 -46.04 -2.43 38.20
C THR A 389 -47.41 -1.73 38.17
N ILE A 390 -48.48 -2.50 38.34
CA ILE A 390 -49.77 -1.95 38.80
C ILE A 390 -49.81 -2.16 40.31
N THR A 391 -49.37 -1.14 41.05
CA THR A 391 -49.71 -0.74 42.43
C THR A 391 -48.60 0.24 42.82
N THR A 392 -48.73 1.54 42.60
CA THR A 392 -49.09 2.49 43.67
C THR A 392 -49.57 3.86 43.14
N ALA A 393 -50.23 3.94 41.97
CA ALA A 393 -50.84 5.19 41.48
C ALA A 393 -52.36 5.30 41.74
N ALA A 394 -52.93 4.41 42.56
CA ALA A 394 -54.34 4.44 42.97
C ALA A 394 -54.54 4.78 44.46
N LEU A 395 -53.52 5.32 45.15
CA LEU A 395 -53.61 5.77 46.54
C LEU A 395 -53.14 7.22 46.76
N ALA A 396 -53.29 8.08 45.74
CA ALA A 396 -53.09 9.53 45.86
C ALA A 396 -54.30 10.34 45.37
N LEU A 397 -55.48 9.71 45.28
CA LEU A 397 -56.75 10.38 44.96
C LEU A 397 -57.91 10.00 45.91
N ALA A 398 -57.57 9.45 47.08
CA ALA A 398 -58.53 9.19 48.17
C ALA A 398 -58.17 9.91 49.49
N SER A 399 -57.23 10.86 49.47
CA SER A 399 -56.87 11.70 50.63
C SER A 399 -57.03 13.21 50.39
N ALA A 400 -57.60 13.63 49.26
CA ALA A 400 -57.95 15.02 48.98
C ALA A 400 -59.46 15.34 49.10
N LEU A 401 -60.30 14.38 49.53
CA LEU A 401 -61.74 14.59 49.73
C LEU A 401 -62.22 14.40 51.19
N ALA A 402 -61.31 14.17 52.14
CA ALA A 402 -61.62 14.16 53.58
C ALA A 402 -61.13 15.41 54.33
N ALA A 403 -60.48 16.37 53.65
CA ALA A 403 -60.02 17.63 54.23
C ALA A 403 -60.90 18.85 53.91
N LEU A 404 -62.05 18.65 53.23
CA LEU A 404 -63.03 19.72 52.96
C LEU A 404 -64.37 19.56 53.71
N TYR A 405 -64.43 18.70 54.72
CA TYR A 405 -65.62 18.53 55.58
C TYR A 405 -65.39 18.85 57.07
N LEU A 406 -64.28 19.53 57.41
CA LEU A 406 -63.99 19.99 58.78
C LEU A 406 -63.67 21.49 58.88
N TYR A 407 -64.13 22.30 57.93
CA TYR A 407 -64.15 23.76 58.08
C TYR A 407 -65.49 24.34 57.62
N ASN A 408 -66.53 24.07 58.42
CA ASN A 408 -67.55 25.02 58.85
C ASN A 408 -68.27 24.47 60.08
#